data_AF-A0A1R1Z2R8-F1
#
_entry.id   AF-A0A1R1Z2R8-F1
#
_cell.length_a   1.000
_cell.length_b   1.000
_cell.length_c   1.000
_cell.angle_alpha   90.00
_cell.angle_beta   90.00
_cell.angle_gamma   90.00
#
_symmetry.space_group_name_H-M   'P 1'
#
loop_
_entity.id
_entity.type
_entity.pdbx_description
1 polymer ?
#
loop_
_entity_poly.entity_id
_entity_poly.type
_entity_poly.pdbx_seq_one_letter_code
_entity_poly.pdbx_strand_id
1 'polypeptide(L)'
;MRGIKTQARQGRQLRSRRTVRLLPLLKPGRVDPEWEADKAGWRAYVFGHTASGFLVGSRLDRAWRRGYEAAERSADAVALML
;
A
#
# COMPACT_ATOMS: atom_id res chain seq x y z
N MET A 1 48.71 -5.54 -45.44
CA MET A 1 48.41 -4.09 -45.39
C MET A 1 47.52 -3.80 -44.19
N ARG A 2 47.83 -2.71 -43.48
CA ARG A 2 47.30 -2.30 -42.16
C ARG A 2 46.09 -1.36 -42.31
N GLY A 3 45.10 -1.49 -41.41
CA GLY A 3 44.12 -0.45 -41.01
C GLY A 3 43.13 -0.03 -42.09
N ILE A 4 41.85 0.23 -41.84
CA ILE A 4 41.27 1.04 -40.76
C ILE A 4 39.87 0.49 -40.51
N LYS A 5 39.62 -0.01 -39.29
CA LYS A 5 38.26 -0.27 -38.81
C LYS A 5 37.70 1.05 -38.29
N THR A 6 36.77 1.65 -39.02
CA THR A 6 36.06 2.86 -38.56
C THR A 6 35.08 2.46 -37.46
N GLN A 7 35.58 2.33 -36.23
CA GLN A 7 34.76 2.32 -35.03
C GLN A 7 34.34 3.76 -34.70
N ALA A 8 33.21 4.18 -35.26
CA ALA A 8 32.50 5.34 -34.73
C ALA A 8 31.74 4.89 -33.48
N ARG A 9 32.38 5.12 -32.32
CA ARG A 9 31.77 5.05 -30.99
C ARG A 9 30.56 5.99 -30.94
N GLN A 10 29.35 5.44 -31.07
CA GLN A 10 28.14 6.05 -30.52
C GLN A 10 27.80 5.22 -29.27
N GLY A 11 28.24 5.58 -28.06
CA GLY A 11 28.29 6.95 -27.58
C GLY A 11 26.88 7.47 -27.32
N ARG A 12 25.98 6.62 -26.79
CA ARG A 12 24.81 7.04 -26.04
C ARG A 12 24.27 5.84 -25.27
N GLN A 13 24.78 5.67 -24.05
CA GLN A 13 23.95 5.20 -22.93
C GLN A 13 22.72 6.11 -22.89
N LEU A 14 21.69 5.76 -23.65
CA LEU A 14 20.36 6.27 -23.42
C LEU A 14 19.99 5.69 -22.07
N ARG A 15 20.12 6.52 -21.03
CA ARG A 15 19.55 6.29 -19.71
C ARG A 15 18.20 5.63 -19.94
N SER A 16 18.09 4.35 -19.59
CA SER A 16 16.84 3.62 -19.63
C SER A 16 15.90 4.37 -18.70
N ARG A 17 15.11 5.30 -19.26
CA ARG A 17 13.92 5.81 -18.60
C ARG A 17 13.05 4.57 -18.47
N ARG A 18 13.04 3.96 -17.28
CA ARG A 18 12.06 2.93 -16.95
C ARG A 18 10.69 3.58 -17.09
N THR A 19 10.06 3.38 -18.24
CA THR A 19 8.67 3.76 -18.45
C THR A 19 7.83 2.85 -17.56
N VAL A 20 7.43 3.34 -16.40
CA VAL A 20 6.50 2.64 -15.52
C VAL A 20 5.13 2.68 -16.19
N ARG A 21 4.61 1.53 -16.61
CA ARG A 21 3.22 1.45 -17.06
C ARG A 21 2.33 1.57 -15.82
N LEU A 22 1.57 2.66 -15.73
CA LEU A 22 0.70 2.96 -14.59
C LEU A 22 -0.64 2.22 -14.65
N LEU A 23 -1.12 1.90 -15.85
CA LEU A 23 -2.40 1.21 -16.07
C LEU A 23 -2.58 -0.09 -15.26
N PRO A 24 -1.56 -0.95 -15.08
CA PRO A 24 -1.65 -2.12 -14.20
C PRO A 24 -1.86 -1.80 -12.71
N LEU A 25 -1.46 -0.61 -12.22
CA LEU A 25 -1.66 -0.19 -10.83
C LEU A 25 -3.10 0.24 -10.55
N LEU A 26 -3.87 0.54 -11.60
CA LEU A 26 -5.27 0.93 -11.49
C LEU A 26 -6.21 -0.29 -11.45
N LYS A 27 -5.69 -1.50 -11.67
CA LYS A 27 -6.49 -2.72 -11.51
C LYS A 27 -6.86 -2.86 -10.04
N PRO A 28 -8.10 -3.32 -9.72
CA PRO A 28 -8.46 -3.66 -8.36
C PRO A 28 -7.37 -4.57 -7.76
N GLY A 29 -6.71 -4.08 -6.72
CA GLY A 29 -5.70 -4.85 -6.01
C GLY A 29 -6.32 -6.07 -5.36
N ARG A 30 -5.49 -7.06 -5.01
CA ARG A 30 -5.94 -8.08 -4.06
C ARG A 30 -6.36 -7.37 -2.78
N VAL A 31 -7.51 -7.77 -2.23
CA VAL A 31 -7.95 -7.34 -0.91
C VAL A 31 -6.91 -7.85 0.09
N ASP A 32 -6.32 -6.93 0.84
CA ASP A 32 -5.43 -7.27 1.97
C ASP A 32 -6.30 -7.47 3.22
N PRO A 33 -6.40 -8.69 3.76
CA PRO A 33 -7.26 -8.97 4.91
C PRO A 33 -6.86 -8.20 6.18
N GLU A 34 -5.58 -7.90 6.37
CA GLU A 34 -5.14 -7.11 7.53
C GLU A 34 -5.53 -5.65 7.37
N TRP A 35 -5.45 -5.11 6.16
CA TRP A 35 -5.93 -3.75 5.87
C TRP A 35 -7.44 -3.62 6.06
N GLU A 36 -8.22 -4.61 5.62
CA GLU A 36 -9.67 -4.60 5.86
C GLU A 36 -10.03 -4.71 7.34
N ALA A 37 -9.29 -5.53 8.11
CA ALA A 37 -9.46 -5.64 9.54
C ALA A 37 -9.13 -4.30 10.25
N ASP A 38 -8.05 -3.63 9.86
CA ASP A 38 -7.64 -2.32 10.36
C ASP A 38 -8.76 -1.27 10.14
N LYS A 39 -9.25 -1.14 8.90
CA LYS A 39 -10.40 -0.27 8.59
C LYS A 39 -11.66 -0.63 9.39
N ALA A 40 -11.92 -1.92 9.60
CA ALA A 40 -13.04 -2.36 10.42
C ALA A 40 -12.89 -1.92 11.88
N GLY A 41 -11.67 -1.93 12.42
CA GLY A 41 -11.36 -1.39 13.75
C GLY A 41 -11.62 0.11 13.86
N TRP A 42 -11.20 0.87 12.84
CA TRP A 42 -11.48 2.30 12.77
C TRP A 42 -12.99 2.60 12.80
N ARG A 43 -13.76 1.91 11.94
CA ARG A 43 -15.22 2.06 11.88
C ARG A 43 -15.88 1.64 13.18
N ALA A 44 -15.38 0.60 13.82
CA ALA A 44 -15.88 0.16 15.11
C ALA A 44 -15.75 1.26 16.16
N TYR A 45 -14.60 1.93 16.25
CA TYR A 45 -14.44 3.09 17.14
C TYR A 45 -15.44 4.21 16.81
N VAL A 46 -15.53 4.62 15.54
CA VAL A 46 -16.43 5.70 15.09
C VAL A 46 -17.88 5.40 15.43
N PHE A 47 -18.31 4.15 15.30
CA PHE A 47 -19.68 3.71 15.58
C PHE A 47 -19.90 3.21 17.02
N GLY A 48 -18.90 3.28 17.91
CA GLY A 48 -19.03 2.91 19.32
C GLY A 48 -19.03 1.39 19.61
N HIS A 49 -18.48 0.57 18.73
CA HIS A 49 -18.33 -0.88 18.91
C HIS A 49 -16.94 -1.24 19.43
N THR A 50 -16.84 -2.09 20.45
CA THR A 50 -15.57 -2.34 21.15
C THR A 50 -14.92 -3.71 20.86
N ALA A 51 -15.53 -4.56 20.02
CA ALA A 51 -15.07 -5.94 19.80
C ALA A 51 -14.74 -6.23 18.33
N SER A 52 -13.67 -7.02 18.10
CA SER A 52 -13.09 -7.28 16.77
C SER A 52 -13.77 -8.35 15.92
N GLY A 53 -14.55 -9.25 16.54
CA GLY A 53 -15.17 -10.40 15.86
C GLY A 53 -14.18 -11.46 15.35
N PHE A 54 -12.86 -11.22 15.46
CA PHE A 54 -11.81 -12.16 15.10
C PHE A 54 -11.39 -13.02 16.29
N LEU A 55 -10.69 -14.12 16.03
CA LEU A 55 -10.06 -14.91 17.09
C LEU A 55 -9.04 -14.03 17.81
N VAL A 56 -9.20 -13.89 19.13
CA VAL A 56 -8.34 -13.06 19.99
C VAL A 56 -6.87 -13.45 19.82
N GLY A 57 -6.01 -12.46 19.61
CA GLY A 57 -4.57 -12.63 19.43
C GLY A 57 -4.15 -13.08 18.03
N SER A 58 -5.09 -13.34 17.11
CA SER A 58 -4.79 -13.60 15.70
C SER A 58 -4.21 -12.36 15.00
N ARG A 59 -3.64 -12.55 13.81
CA ARG A 59 -3.14 -11.44 12.97
C ARG A 59 -4.24 -10.42 12.66
N LEU A 60 -5.45 -10.90 12.36
CA LEU A 60 -6.59 -10.03 12.05
C LEU A 60 -7.10 -9.29 13.30
N ASP A 61 -7.14 -9.95 14.46
CA ASP A 61 -7.49 -9.28 15.73
C ASP A 61 -6.51 -8.15 16.06
N ARG A 62 -5.20 -8.40 15.88
CA ARG A 62 -4.18 -7.36 16.07
C ARG A 62 -4.34 -6.23 15.05
N ALA A 63 -4.61 -6.54 13.79
CA ALA A 63 -4.81 -5.54 12.75
C ALA A 63 -6.03 -4.66 13.04
N TRP A 64 -7.15 -5.27 13.43
CA TRP A 64 -8.33 -4.57 13.88
C TRP A 64 -8.04 -3.65 15.07
N ARG A 65 -7.32 -4.16 16.08
CA ARG A 65 -6.97 -3.37 17.27
C ARG A 65 -6.11 -2.16 16.94
N ARG A 66 -5.15 -2.30 16.02
CA ARG A 66 -4.35 -1.15 15.53
C ARG A 66 -5.24 -0.05 14.97
N GLY A 67 -6.21 -0.38 14.13
CA GLY A 67 -7.13 0.60 13.54
C GLY A 67 -8.03 1.26 14.56
N TYR A 68 -8.54 0.48 15.53
CA TYR A 68 -9.33 1.00 16.64
C TYR A 68 -8.53 2.00 17.50
N GLU A 69 -7.33 1.63 17.93
CA GLU A 69 -6.43 2.49 18.73
C GLU A 69 -5.92 3.71 17.93
N ALA A 70 -5.82 3.60 16.60
CA ALA A 70 -5.47 4.73 15.73
C ALA A 70 -6.63 5.75 15.66
N ALA A 71 -7.87 5.27 15.52
CA ALA A 71 -9.06 6.10 15.53
C ALA A 71 -9.25 6.78 16.90
N GLU A 72 -9.01 6.05 18.00
CA GLU A 72 -9.08 6.59 19.37
C GLU A 72 -8.11 7.76 19.62
N ARG A 73 -6.92 7.71 19.01
CA ARG A 73 -5.92 8.78 19.12
C ARG A 73 -6.12 9.90 18.08
N SER A 74 -7.06 9.75 17.15
CA SER A 74 -7.30 10.73 16.11
C SER A 74 -8.08 11.94 16.65
N ALA A 75 -7.68 13.14 16.23
CA ALA A 75 -8.39 14.38 16.56
C ALA A 75 -9.77 14.45 15.89
N ASP A 76 -9.93 13.80 14.74
CA ASP A 76 -11.19 13.71 13.99
C ASP A 76 -11.28 12.37 13.27
N ALA A 77 -11.67 11.33 14.03
CA ALA A 77 -11.79 9.98 13.50
C ALA A 77 -12.91 9.85 12.44
N VAL A 78 -13.96 10.67 12.53
CA VAL A 78 -15.11 10.64 11.62
C VAL A 78 -14.70 11.17 10.25
N ALA A 79 -14.01 12.32 10.20
CA ALA A 79 -13.61 12.92 8.93
C ALA A 79 -12.56 12.11 8.17
N LEU A 80 -11.78 11.28 8.86
CA LEU A 80 -10.71 10.45 8.29
C LEU A 80 -11.14 9.01 7.99
N MET A 81 -12.40 8.67 8.21
CA MET A 81 -12.94 7.35 7.94
C MET A 81 -13.05 7.09 6.42
N LEU A 82 -12.34 6.08 5.92
CA LEU A 82 -12.35 5.62 4.51
C LEU A 82 -13.46 4.60 4.22
#